data_AF-A0A3R9NFC2-F1
#
_entry.id   AF-A0A3R9NFC2-F1
#
_cell.length_a   1.000
_cell.length_b   1.000
_cell.length_c   1.000
_cell.angle_alpha   90.00
_cell.angle_beta   90.00
_cell.angle_gamma   90.00
#
_symmetry.space_group_name_H-M   'P 1'
#
loop_
_entity.id
_entity.type
_entity.pdbx_description
1 polymer ?
#
loop_
_entity_poly.entity_id
_entity_poly.type
_entity_poly.pdbx_seq_one_letter_code
_entity_poly.pdbx_strand_id
1 'polypeptide(L)' 'MKNTLEYTVCCRLTLAQLECGRVVGTSQHKQQVRTTTAELTELFADLYEQFRSPQLLGLQITEIRPQLVAE' A
#
# COMPACT_ATOMS: atom_id res chain seq x y z
N MET A 1 6.21 -26.59 -14.75
CA MET A 1 6.33 -25.14 -14.50
C MET A 1 5.40 -24.82 -13.36
N LYS A 2 5.92 -24.37 -12.22
CA LYS A 2 5.08 -23.92 -11.10
C LYS A 2 4.80 -22.45 -11.36
N ASN A 3 3.53 -22.09 -11.44
CA ASN A 3 3.13 -20.69 -11.55
C ASN A 3 2.83 -20.24 -10.13
N THR A 4 3.47 -19.16 -9.69
CA THR A 4 3.17 -18.53 -8.42
C THR A 4 2.21 -17.37 -8.67
N LEU A 5 1.13 -17.33 -7.89
CA LEU A 5 0.14 -16.28 -7.97
C LEU A 5 0.66 -15.07 -7.21
N GLU A 6 0.92 -13.98 -7.93
CA GLU A 6 1.21 -12.68 -7.36
C GLU A 6 0.01 -11.75 -7.53
N TYR A 7 -0.01 -10.70 -6.73
CA TYR A 7 -1.00 -9.64 -6.80
C TYR A 7 -0.26 -8.31 -6.95
N THR A 8 -0.76 -7.50 -7.88
CA THR A 8 -0.43 -6.08 -7.95
C THR A 8 -1.52 -5.31 -7.21
N VAL A 9 -1.12 -4.55 -6.19
CA VAL A 9 -2.02 -3.74 -5.36
C VAL A 9 -1.71 -2.28 -5.59
N CYS A 10 -2.69 -1.53 -6.09
CA CYS A 10 -2.61 -0.09 -6.23
C CYS A 10 -3.25 0.57 -5.02
N CYS A 11 -2.48 1.38 -4.29
CA CYS A 11 -2.97 2.10 -3.13
C CYS A 11 -2.76 3.61 -3.26
N ARG A 12 -3.57 4.36 -2.52
CA ARG A 12 -3.45 5.80 -2.32
C ARG A 12 -3.09 6.06 -0.87
N LEU A 13 -1.96 6.70 -0.66
CA LEU A 13 -1.51 7.18 0.64
C LEU A 13 -1.92 8.64 0.79
N THR A 14 -2.49 8.99 1.93
CA THR A 14 -2.70 10.37 2.34
C THR A 14 -1.68 10.70 3.42
N LEU A 15 -0.78 11.63 3.14
CA LEU A 15 0.30 12.02 4.03
C LEU A 15 0.11 13.44 4.55
N ALA A 16 0.33 13.63 5.84
CA ALA A 16 0.40 14.93 6.49
C ALA A 16 1.61 15.72 5.99
N GLN A 17 1.40 16.98 5.65
CA GLN A 17 2.46 17.97 5.56
C GLN A 17 2.61 18.62 6.94
N LEU A 18 3.82 18.56 7.49
CA LEU A 18 4.10 19.01 8.85
C LEU A 18 4.94 20.29 8.85
N GLU A 19 4.51 21.27 9.64
CA GLU A 19 5.33 22.43 10.01
C GLU A 19 5.29 22.58 11.54
N CYS A 20 6.48 22.63 12.16
CA CYS A 20 6.62 22.71 13.61
C CYS A 20 5.78 21.67 14.38
N GLY A 21 5.68 20.44 13.85
CA GLY A 21 4.91 19.34 14.45
C GLY A 21 3.39 19.44 14.28
N ARG A 22 2.89 20.44 13.55
CA ARG A 22 1.46 20.60 13.24
C ARG A 22 1.18 20.18 11.81
N VAL A 23 0.03 19.57 11.59
CA VAL A 23 -0.47 19.28 10.24
C VAL A 23 -0.93 20.60 9.62
N VAL A 24 -0.27 21.04 8.56
CA VAL A 24 -0.62 22.25 7.80
C VAL A 24 -1.29 21.92 6.46
N GLY A 25 -1.25 20.66 6.04
CA GLY A 25 -1.84 20.21 4.80
C GLY A 25 -1.76 18.71 4.63
N THR A 26 -2.23 18.24 3.49
CA THR A 26 -2.15 16.83 3.10
C THR A 26 -1.72 16.69 1.65
N SER A 27 -0.96 15.65 1.36
CA SER A 27 -0.62 15.25 -0.01
C SER A 27 -1.09 13.82 -0.26
N GLN A 28 -1.47 13.51 -1.51
CA GLN A 28 -1.89 12.18 -1.91
C GLN A 28 -0.87 11.57 -2.87
N HIS A 29 -0.46 10.34 -2.58
CA HIS A 29 0.52 9.60 -3.37
C HIS A 29 -0.08 8.29 -3.83
N LYS A 30 0.04 8.00 -5.12
CA LYS A 30 -0.30 6.68 -5.65
C LYS A 30 0.90 5.77 -5.52
N GLN A 31 0.68 4.56 -5.04
CA GLN A 31 1.70 3.53 -4.90
C GLN A 31 1.21 2.23 -5.52
N GLN A 32 2.14 1.43 -5.99
CA GLN A 32 1.87 0.10 -6.52
C GLN A 32 2.82 -0.88 -5.84
N VAL A 33 2.25 -1.91 -5.21
CA VAL A 33 2.98 -2.93 -4.46
C VAL A 33 2.71 -4.29 -5.09
N ARG A 34 3.73 -5.12 -5.23
CA ARG A 34 3.58 -6.53 -5.58
C ARG A 34 3.64 -7.37 -4.32
N THR A 35 2.78 -8.37 -4.22
CA THR A 35 2.69 -9.22 -3.05
C THR A 35 2.17 -10.60 -3.44
N THR A 36 2.56 -11.63 -2.71
CA THR A 36 1.96 -12.97 -2.76
C THR A 36 0.90 -13.17 -1.68
N THR A 37 0.71 -12.19 -0.79
CA THR A 37 -0.29 -12.21 0.29
C THR A 37 -1.70 -12.25 -0.33
N ALA A 38 -2.40 -13.37 -0.13
CA ALA A 38 -3.75 -13.57 -0.65
C ALA A 38 -4.84 -13.10 0.32
N GLU A 39 -4.57 -13.13 1.62
CA GLU A 39 -5.52 -12.74 2.65
C GLU A 39 -5.58 -11.22 2.80
N LEU A 40 -6.77 -10.64 2.63
CA LEU A 40 -6.93 -9.18 2.59
C LEU A 40 -6.50 -8.50 3.90
N THR A 41 -6.79 -9.12 5.04
CA THR A 41 -6.39 -8.61 6.36
C THR A 41 -4.88 -8.58 6.55
N GLU A 42 -4.19 -9.63 6.08
CA GLU A 42 -2.72 -9.69 6.11
C GLU A 42 -2.13 -8.66 5.15
N LEU A 43 -2.73 -8.51 3.96
CA LEU A 43 -2.34 -7.48 2.99
C LEU A 43 -2.42 -6.07 3.60
N PHE A 44 -3.49 -5.74 4.33
CA PHE A 44 -3.59 -4.44 4.99
C PHE A 44 -2.51 -4.25 6.06
N ALA A 45 -2.19 -5.28 6.83
CA ALA A 45 -1.13 -5.23 7.84
C ALA A 45 0.24 -5.01 7.17
N ASP A 46 0.54 -5.76 6.11
CA ASP A 46 1.78 -5.64 5.33
C ASP A 46 1.93 -4.23 4.76
N LEU A 47 0.87 -3.72 4.12
CA LEU A 47 0.87 -2.38 3.54
C LEU A 47 1.01 -1.28 4.61
N TYR A 48 0.32 -1.44 5.75
CA TYR A 48 0.46 -0.48 6.85
C TYR A 48 1.88 -0.46 7.39
N GLU A 49 2.50 -1.62 7.61
CA GLU A 49 3.87 -1.71 8.11
C GLU A 49 4.87 -1.14 7.09
N GLN A 50 4.69 -1.43 5.80
CA GLN A 50 5.53 -0.90 4.72
C GLN A 50 5.50 0.63 4.62
N PHE A 51 4.32 1.24 4.80
CA PHE A 51 4.14 2.70 4.67
C PHE A 51 4.08 3.42 6.02
N ARG A 52 4.40 2.72 7.11
CA ARG A 52 4.28 3.24 8.47
C ARG A 52 5.10 4.51 8.63
N SER A 53 4.42 5.60 8.95
CA SER A 53 5.05 6.89 9.16
C SER A 53 4.18 7.75 10.08
N PRO A 54 4.75 8.62 10.93
CA PRO A 54 3.99 9.64 11.66
C PRO A 54 3.18 10.57 10.76
N GLN A 55 3.55 10.66 9.48
CA GLN A 55 2.84 11.44 8.48
C GLN A 55 1.72 10.66 7.80
N LEU A 56 1.64 9.32 7.95
CA LEU A 56 0.57 8.55 7.31
C LEU A 56 -0.77 8.82 8.01
N LEU A 57 -1.67 9.50 7.32
CA LEU A 57 -3.03 9.78 7.82
C LEU A 57 -4.07 8.81 7.25
N GLY A 58 -3.79 8.18 6.12
CA GLY A 58 -4.70 7.22 5.51
C GLY A 58 -4.03 6.38 4.44
N LEU A 59 -4.45 5.12 4.39
CA LEU A 59 -4.10 4.16 3.35
C LEU A 59 -5.40 3.62 2.76
N GLN A 60 -5.53 3.73 1.44
CA GLN A 60 -6.68 3.20 0.71
C GLN A 60 -6.18 2.27 -0.39
N ILE A 61 -6.61 1.01 -0.36
CA ILE A 61 -6.47 0.12 -1.52
C ILE A 61 -7.51 0.55 -2.55
N THR A 62 -7.04 0.87 -3.75
CA THR A 62 -7.88 1.33 -4.86
C THR A 62 -8.11 0.24 -5.90
N GLU A 63 -7.20 -0.72 -5.99
CA GLU A 63 -7.28 -1.82 -6.94
C GLU A 63 -6.38 -2.97 -6.49
N ILE A 64 -6.81 -4.21 -6.75
CA ILE A 64 -6.02 -5.44 -6.60
C ILE A 64 -6.17 -6.22 -7.90
N ARG A 65 -5.05 -6.61 -8.52
CA ARG A 65 -5.03 -7.42 -9.74
C ARG A 65 -4.20 -8.67 -9.54
N PRO A 66 -4.73 -9.88 -9.78
CA PRO A 66 -3.92 -11.08 -9.81
C PRO A 66 -3.03 -11.10 -11.06
N GLN A 67 -1.83 -11.63 -10.93
CA GLN A 67 -0.88 -11.87 -11.99
C GLN A 67 -0.24 -13.24 -11.76
N LEU A 68 -0.32 -14.11 -12.78
CA LEU A 68 0.42 -15.36 -12.78
C LEU A 68 1.85 -15.06 -13.23
N VAL A 69 2.82 -15.43 -12.39
CA VAL A 69 4.24 -15.32 -12.71
C VAL A 69 4.80 -16.72 -12.87
N ALA A 70 5.45 -16.98 -14.00
CA ALA A 70 6.17 -18.24 -14.22
C ALA A 70 7.49 -18.19 -13.46
N GLU A 71 7.75 -19.20 -12.63
CA GLU A 71 9.06 -19.41 -11.97
C GLU A 71 10.16 -19.75 -12.97
#